data_AF-A0A258K130-F1
#
_entry.id   AF-A0A258K130-F1
#
_cell.length_a   1.000
_cell.length_b   1.000
_cell.length_c   1.000
_cell.angle_alpha   90.00
_cell.angle_beta   90.00
_cell.angle_gamma   90.00
#
_symmetry.space_group_name_H-M   'P 1'
#
loop_
_entity.id
_entity.type
_entity.pdbx_description
1 polymer ?
#
loop_
_entity_poly.entity_id
_entity_poly.type
_entity_poly.pdbx_seq_one_letter_code
_entity_poly.pdbx_strand_id
1 'polypeptide(L)' 'MRELTDKGIPFSFSFMSYNDTTGTSDGVKTVTNAQLRMGYRNDQSKKASILIGYVNAQDGNRWFYLPLLLKFNGHTIKP' A
#
# COMPACT_ATOMS: atom_id res chain seq x y z
N MET A 1 3.38 -2.90 -9.46
CA MET A 1 3.43 -3.57 -8.14
C MET A 1 3.15 -5.07 -8.20
N ARG A 2 2.06 -5.52 -8.83
CA ARG A 2 1.72 -6.96 -8.94
C ARG A 2 2.86 -7.80 -9.53
N GLU A 3 3.46 -7.37 -10.63
CA GLU A 3 4.59 -8.07 -11.26
C GLU A 3 5.83 -8.17 -10.37
N LEU A 4 6.10 -7.14 -9.54
CA LEU A 4 7.26 -7.17 -8.63
C LEU A 4 7.04 -8.20 -7.52
N THR A 5 5.82 -8.30 -7.01
CA THR A 5 5.44 -9.30 -6.01
C THR A 5 5.45 -10.71 -6.60
N ASP A 6 4.97 -10.88 -7.83
CA ASP A 6 5.02 -12.16 -8.56
C ASP A 6 6.47 -12.64 -8.76
N LYS A 7 7.37 -11.70 -9.04
CA LYS A 7 8.83 -11.96 -9.12
C LYS A 7 9.50 -12.09 -7.75
N GLY A 8 8.76 -11.96 -6.64
CA GLY A 8 9.30 -11.99 -5.28
C GLY A 8 10.22 -10.81 -4.92
N ILE A 9 10.22 -9.75 -5.74
CA ILE A 9 11.11 -8.59 -5.59
C ILE A 9 10.50 -7.64 -4.55
N PRO A 10 11.16 -7.42 -3.39
CA PRO A 10 10.73 -6.43 -2.43
C PRO A 10 10.84 -5.02 -3.01
N PHE A 11 9.85 -4.17 -2.74
CA PHE A 11 9.85 -2.78 -3.20
C PHE A 11 9.60 -1.81 -2.03
N SER A 12 10.02 -0.56 -2.23
CA SER A 12 9.86 0.50 -1.23
C SER A 12 8.85 1.53 -1.72
N PHE A 13 7.98 2.02 -0.84
CA PHE A 13 6.98 3.03 -1.20
C PHE A 13 6.62 3.91 -0.02
N SER A 14 6.14 5.12 -0.30
CA SER A 14 5.66 6.06 0.71
C SER A 14 4.20 6.41 0.42
N PHE A 15 3.38 6.40 1.47
CA PHE A 15 1.96 6.73 1.39
C PHE A 15 1.54 7.60 2.55
N MET A 16 0.48 8.38 2.37
CA MET A 16 -0.14 9.11 3.47
C MET A 16 -0.98 8.14 4.29
N SER A 17 -0.63 7.97 5.56
CA SER A 17 -1.46 7.19 6.48
C SER A 17 -2.75 7.96 6.76
N TYR A 18 -3.89 7.28 6.62
CA TYR A 18 -5.20 7.85 6.85
C TYR A 18 -6.07 6.83 7.56
N ASN A 19 -6.63 7.24 8.70
CA ASN A 19 -7.60 6.46 9.44
C ASN A 19 -9.00 7.03 9.18
N ASP A 20 -9.78 6.32 8.37
CA ASP A 20 -11.17 6.64 8.04
C ASP A 20 -12.06 6.72 9.29
N THR A 21 -11.74 5.92 10.33
CA THR A 21 -12.56 5.81 11.55
C THR A 21 -12.44 7.04 12.44
N THR A 22 -11.25 7.63 12.53
CA THR A 22 -10.96 8.81 13.38
C THR A 22 -10.80 10.09 12.58
N GLY A 23 -10.79 10.01 11.25
CA GLY A 23 -10.54 11.15 10.36
C GLY A 23 -9.12 11.72 10.47
N THR A 24 -8.19 11.00 11.11
CA THR A 24 -6.82 11.47 11.36
C THR A 24 -5.83 10.83 10.39
N SER A 25 -4.79 11.59 10.05
CA SER A 25 -3.63 11.11 9.32
C SER A 25 -2.39 11.22 10.21
N ASP A 26 -1.67 10.12 10.44
CA ASP A 26 -0.37 10.13 11.14
C ASP A 26 0.78 10.66 10.25
N GLY A 27 0.45 11.18 9.06
CA GLY A 27 1.41 11.72 8.11
C GLY A 27 1.91 10.67 7.11
N VAL A 28 3.04 10.99 6.47
CA VAL A 28 3.64 10.15 5.43
C VAL A 28 4.38 8.98 6.05
N LYS A 29 3.91 7.76 5.79
CA LYS A 29 4.62 6.53 6.14
C LYS A 29 5.46 6.07 4.95
N THR A 30 6.73 5.77 5.21
CA THR A 30 7.62 5.16 4.24
C THR A 30 7.86 3.72 4.64
N VAL A 31 7.59 2.81 3.71
CA VAL A 31 7.76 1.38 3.89
C VAL A 31 8.85 0.90 2.95
N THR A 32 9.84 0.24 3.52
CA THR A 32 10.91 -0.45 2.78
C THR A 32 10.69 -1.96 2.85
N ASN A 33 11.19 -2.68 1.85
CA ASN A 33 11.07 -4.13 1.75
C ASN A 33 9.63 -4.65 1.89
N ALA A 34 8.70 -3.98 1.21
CA ALA A 34 7.31 -4.39 1.18
C ALA A 34 7.05 -5.38 0.04
N GLN A 35 6.12 -6.29 0.29
CA GLN A 35 5.55 -7.17 -0.73
C GLN A 35 4.03 -6.99 -0.75
N LEU A 36 3.42 -6.99 -1.94
CA LEU A 36 1.97 -6.97 -2.00
C LEU A 36 1.42 -8.30 -1.48
N ARG A 37 0.34 -8.20 -0.73
CA ARG A 37 -0.49 -9.36 -0.44
C ARG A 37 -1.58 -9.45 -1.50
N MET A 38 -2.05 -10.66 -1.75
CA MET A 38 -3.31 -10.86 -2.45
C MET A 38 -4.42 -10.14 -1.65
N GLY A 39 -4.86 -8.98 -2.14
CA GLY A 39 -5.95 -8.21 -1.55
C GLY A 39 -7.29 -8.92 -1.73
N TYR A 40 -8.37 -8.31 -1.25
CA TYR A 40 -9.71 -8.82 -1.50
C TYR A 40 -9.93 -9.06 -3.01
N ARG A 41 -10.51 -10.22 -3.36
CA ARG A 41 -10.99 -10.46 -4.73
C ARG A 41 -11.95 -9.34 -5.12
N ASN A 42 -11.87 -8.89 -6.37
CA ASN A 42 -12.67 -7.77 -6.92
C ASN A 42 -14.18 -7.92 -6.66
N ASP A 43 -14.67 -9.15 -6.46
CA ASP A 43 -16.06 -9.48 -6.13
C ASP A 43 -16.53 -9.14 -4.71
N GLN A 44 -15.63 -8.80 -3.77
CA GLN A 44 -15.98 -8.68 -2.35
C GLN A 44 -16.26 -7.25 -1.88
N SER A 45 -15.82 -6.20 -2.60
CA SER A 45 -16.11 -4.80 -2.23
C SER A 45 -15.70 -3.78 -3.27
N LYS A 46 -16.49 -2.72 -3.46
CA LYS A 46 -16.12 -1.52 -4.26
C LYS A 46 -14.81 -0.87 -3.79
N LYS A 47 -14.44 -1.06 -2.53
CA LYS A 47 -13.18 -0.56 -1.95
C LYS A 47 -11.95 -1.45 -2.26
N ALA A 48 -12.14 -2.67 -2.77
CA ALA A 48 -11.04 -3.58 -3.08
C ALA A 48 -10.12 -3.05 -4.20
N SER A 49 -10.65 -2.18 -5.07
CA SER A 49 -9.86 -1.52 -6.12
C SER A 49 -8.92 -0.44 -5.61
N ILE A 50 -9.21 0.15 -4.43
CA ILE A 50 -8.41 1.22 -3.83
C ILE A 50 -7.63 0.76 -2.59
N LEU A 51 -8.03 -0.33 -1.93
CA LEU A 51 -7.36 -0.84 -0.73
C LEU A 51 -6.33 -1.90 -1.11
N ILE A 52 -5.06 -1.60 -0.88
CA ILE A 52 -3.95 -2.49 -1.20
C ILE A 52 -3.37 -3.05 0.11
N GLY A 53 -3.45 -4.36 0.25
CA GLY A 53 -2.79 -5.09 1.33
C GLY A 53 -1.31 -5.30 1.01
N TYR A 54 -0.45 -5.08 1.99
CA TYR A 54 0.99 -5.33 1.89
C TYR A 54 1.51 -5.95 3.18
N VAL A 55 2.65 -6.62 3.06
CA VAL A 55 3.41 -7.14 4.20
C VAL A 55 4.79 -6.52 4.20
N ASN A 56 5.26 -6.08 5.37
CA ASN A 56 6.64 -5.65 5.59
C ASN A 56 7.19 -6.26 6.88
N ALA A 57 8.51 -6.33 7.00
CA ALA A 57 9.16 -6.87 8.21
C ALA A 57 8.94 -6.00 9.46
N GLN A 58 8.68 -4.69 9.30
CA GLN A 58 8.55 -3.75 10.42
C GLN A 58 7.14 -3.70 11.03
N ASP A 59 6.09 -3.79 10.23
CA ASP A 59 4.70 -3.63 10.69
C ASP A 59 3.80 -4.84 10.39
N GLY A 60 4.34 -5.88 9.78
CA GLY A 60 3.60 -7.08 9.43
C GLY A 60 2.56 -6.82 8.34
N ASN A 61 1.36 -7.39 8.52
CA ASN A 61 0.27 -7.29 7.55
C ASN A 61 -0.48 -5.96 7.72
N ARG A 62 -0.34 -5.06 6.75
CA ARG A 62 -1.05 -3.77 6.73
C ARG A 62 -1.78 -3.53 5.41
N TRP A 63 -2.64 -2.51 5.45
CA TRP A 63 -3.42 -2.06 4.31
C TRP A 63 -3.20 -0.57 4.15
N PHE A 64 -3.16 -0.11 2.90
CA PHE A 64 -3.15 1.32 2.58
C PHE A 64 -4.06 1.61 1.40
N TYR A 65 -4.45 2.87 1.28
CA TYR A 65 -5.20 3.35 0.14
C TYR A 65 -4.25 3.68 -1.02
N LEU A 66 -4.41 3.01 -2.15
CA LEU A 66 -3.71 3.30 -3.40
C LEU A 66 -3.75 4.79 -3.82
N PRO A 67 -4.88 5.53 -3.70
CA PRO A 67 -4.89 6.96 -4.01
C PRO A 67 -4.03 7.81 -3.05
N LEU A 68 -3.66 7.30 -1.88
CA LEU A 68 -2.78 7.97 -0.94
C LEU A 68 -1.30 7.61 -1.14
N LEU A 69 -0.98 6.88 -2.20
CA LEU A 69 0.38 6.56 -2.58
C LEU A 69 1.09 7.83 -3.11
N LEU A 70 2.19 8.20 -2.48
CA LEU A 70 2.96 9.39 -2.84
C LEU A 70 4.18 9.02 -3.68
N LYS A 71 4.92 8.00 -3.24
CA LYS A 71 6.15 7.55 -3.91
C LYS A 71 6.17 6.04 -4.03
N PHE A 72 6.67 5.55 -5.15
CA PHE A 72 6.89 4.14 -5.41
C PHE A 72 8.29 3.95 -5.98
N ASN A 73 9.12 3.18 -5.28
CA ASN A 73 10.49 2.85 -5.65
C ASN A 73 11.35 4.08 -6.01
N GLY A 74 11.18 5.18 -5.27
CA GLY A 74 11.87 6.45 -5.53
C GLY A 74 11.19 7.35 -6.59
N HIS A 75 10.20 6.84 -7.33
CA HIS A 75 9.41 7.64 -8.26
C HIS A 75 8.19 8.25 -7.57
N THR A 76 8.02 9.57 -7.67
CA THR A 76 6.81 10.24 -7.22
C THR A 76 5.66 9.89 -8.16
N ILE A 77 4.60 9.30 -7.62
CA ILE A 77 3.38 9.03 -8.38
C ILE A 77 2.65 10.36 -8.48
N LYS A 78 2.50 10.89 -9.69
CA LYS A 78 1.61 12.04 -9.94
C LYS A 78 0.23 11.50 -10.35
N PRO A 79 -0.85 12.08 -9.82
CA PRO A 79 -2.22 11.69 -10.17
C PRO A 79 -2.53 11.93 -11.64
#